data_AF-A0A6G3S2T0-F1
#
_entry.id   AF-A0A6G3S2T0-F1
#
_cell.length_a   1.000
_cell.length_b   1.000
_cell.length_c   1.000
_cell.angle_alpha   90.00
_cell.angle_beta   90.00
_cell.angle_gamma   90.00
#
_symmetry.space_group_name_H-M   'P 1'
#
loop_
_entity.id
_entity.type
_entity.pdbx_description
1 polymer ?
#
loop_
_entity_poly.entity_id
_entity_poly.type
_entity_poly.pdbx_seq_one_letter_code
_entity_poly.pdbx_strand_id
1 'polypeptide(L)'
;MSHLTPASPLRDWLADPAAGQVLRSLLASQGQSEEVLAPALALPLEQLMTVSGGKFPPGLVDVLVTAAGTGVVPEGVPTAPPAVATQPDPGVEIGAPEQWTEQVTPGRFAGQSVVVTGAASGIGRAVAARIVREGGRVVAVDVRAEGLAALAADLGEAVVPVTADITAPASGAAVLAAAGGRVHGLANVAGVMDDD
;
A
#
# COMPACT_ATOMS: atom_id res chain seq x y z
N MET A 1 12.72 37.67 6.80
CA MET A 1 12.34 37.17 5.48
C MET A 1 12.55 35.66 5.50
N SER A 2 11.47 34.86 5.59
CA SER A 2 11.61 33.40 5.57
C SER A 2 12.17 32.95 4.21
N HIS A 3 13.08 32.00 4.27
CA HIS A 3 13.82 31.42 3.14
C HIS A 3 13.12 30.17 2.57
N LEU A 4 11.88 29.92 2.98
CA LEU A 4 11.10 28.75 2.59
C LEU A 4 10.61 28.90 1.15
N THR A 5 10.85 27.86 0.37
CA THR A 5 10.39 27.72 -1.02
C THR A 5 9.65 26.38 -1.18
N PRO A 6 8.84 26.17 -2.22
CA PRO A 6 8.15 24.90 -2.43
C PRO A 6 9.06 23.65 -2.47
N ALA A 7 10.33 23.86 -2.83
CA ALA A 7 11.39 22.84 -2.80
C ALA A 7 11.96 22.58 -1.39
N SER A 8 11.67 23.42 -0.40
CA SER A 8 12.07 23.21 0.99
C SER A 8 11.33 22.01 1.59
N PRO A 9 12.01 21.21 2.44
CA PRO A 9 11.43 20.01 3.01
C PRO A 9 10.33 20.35 4.03
N LEU A 10 9.33 19.49 4.14
CA LEU A 10 8.16 19.68 5.00
C LEU A 10 8.51 20.01 6.46
N ARG A 11 9.58 19.41 7.00
CA ARG A 11 10.07 19.70 8.37
C ARG A 11 10.40 21.19 8.58
N ASP A 12 10.91 21.87 7.56
CA ASP A 12 11.31 23.28 7.67
C ASP A 12 10.06 24.18 7.65
N TRP A 13 9.02 23.77 6.92
CA TRP A 13 7.70 24.41 6.95
C TRP A 13 6.98 24.25 8.29
N LEU A 14 7.07 23.08 8.94
CA LEU A 14 6.48 22.84 10.26
C LEU A 14 7.18 23.60 11.38
N ALA A 15 8.49 23.83 11.22
CA ALA A 15 9.32 24.60 12.14
C ALA A 15 9.08 26.12 12.04
N ASP A 16 8.57 26.62 10.90
CA ASP A 16 8.17 28.02 10.77
C ASP A 16 6.90 28.31 11.61
N PRO A 17 6.91 29.37 12.44
CA PRO A 17 5.80 29.65 13.36
C PRO A 17 4.45 29.86 12.65
N ALA A 18 4.44 30.58 11.53
CA ALA A 18 3.22 30.95 10.83
C ALA A 18 2.77 29.84 9.87
N ALA A 19 3.69 29.35 9.02
CA ALA A 19 3.36 28.28 8.08
C ALA A 19 3.07 26.94 8.78
N GLY A 20 3.80 26.63 9.86
CA GLY A 20 3.53 25.47 10.69
C GLY A 20 2.17 25.56 11.37
N GLN A 21 1.74 26.75 11.81
CA GLN A 21 0.40 26.95 12.36
C GLN A 21 -0.70 26.70 11.31
N VAL A 22 -0.52 27.15 10.07
CA VAL A 22 -1.45 26.84 8.96
C VAL A 22 -1.57 25.33 8.74
N LEU A 23 -0.44 24.61 8.69
CA LEU A 23 -0.43 23.14 8.54
C LEU A 23 -1.13 22.43 9.70
N ARG A 24 -0.84 22.84 10.94
CA ARG A 24 -1.49 22.30 12.15
C ARG A 24 -2.99 22.53 12.15
N SER A 25 -3.43 23.74 11.80
CA SER A 25 -4.85 24.07 11.71
C SER A 25 -5.56 23.27 10.62
N LEU A 26 -4.89 23.03 9.48
CA LEU A 26 -5.43 22.16 8.43
C LEU A 26 -5.60 20.71 8.92
N LEU A 27 -4.57 20.13 9.54
CA LEU A 27 -4.65 18.76 10.08
C LEU A 27 -5.73 18.64 11.17
N ALA A 28 -5.80 19.61 12.08
CA ALA A 28 -6.80 19.65 13.14
C ALA A 28 -8.23 19.72 12.57
N SER A 29 -8.44 20.44 11.47
CA SER A 29 -9.74 20.48 10.77
C SER A 29 -10.17 19.12 10.22
N GLN A 30 -9.22 18.20 10.01
CA GLN A 30 -9.44 16.83 9.55
C GLN A 30 -9.35 15.80 10.70
N GLY A 31 -9.24 16.24 11.95
CA GLY A 31 -9.08 15.37 13.12
C GLY A 31 -7.73 14.65 13.20
N GLN A 32 -6.71 15.16 12.49
CA GLN A 32 -5.36 14.59 12.46
C GLN A 32 -4.37 15.43 13.28
N SER A 33 -3.30 14.80 13.76
CA SER A 33 -2.14 15.44 14.39
C SER A 33 -0.97 15.47 13.41
N GLU A 34 0.08 16.25 13.70
CA GLU A 34 1.30 16.30 12.90
C GLU A 34 2.02 14.95 12.76
N GLU A 35 1.76 13.99 13.64
CA GLU A 35 2.37 12.67 13.64
C GLU A 35 2.12 11.92 12.33
N VAL A 36 0.98 12.16 11.67
CA VAL A 36 0.65 11.54 10.38
C VAL A 36 1.62 11.97 9.26
N LEU A 37 2.32 13.09 9.44
CA LEU A 37 3.30 13.63 8.50
C LEU A 37 4.71 13.08 8.72
N ALA A 38 4.95 12.30 9.79
CA ALA A 38 6.28 11.78 10.14
C ALA A 38 7.02 11.08 8.97
N PRO A 39 6.36 10.25 8.13
CA PRO A 39 7.03 9.60 6.99
C PRO A 39 7.44 10.57 5.88
N ALA A 40 6.84 11.76 5.83
CA ALA A 40 6.99 12.74 4.76
C ALA A 40 7.84 13.96 5.12
N LEU A 41 8.37 14.03 6.36
CA LEU A 41 9.13 15.19 6.86
C LEU A 41 10.35 15.55 5.99
N ALA A 42 10.93 14.58 5.29
CA ALA A 42 12.08 14.79 4.42
C ALA A 42 11.73 15.25 3.00
N LEU A 43 10.47 15.11 2.59
CA LEU A 43 10.05 15.42 1.23
C LEU A 43 9.90 16.94 1.02
N PRO A 44 10.27 17.45 -0.16
CA PRO A 44 9.88 18.79 -0.61
C PRO A 44 8.36 18.95 -0.57
N LEU A 45 7.88 20.13 -0.17
CA LEU A 45 6.45 20.41 -0.05
C LEU A 45 5.72 20.19 -1.38
N GLU A 46 6.30 20.62 -2.51
CA GLU A 46 5.71 20.42 -3.84
C GLU A 46 5.56 18.94 -4.22
N GLN A 47 6.55 18.10 -3.87
CA GLN A 47 6.49 16.67 -4.12
C GLN A 47 5.46 15.98 -3.23
N LEU A 48 5.34 16.43 -1.98
CA LEU A 48 4.30 15.95 -1.07
C LEU A 48 2.89 16.23 -1.64
N MET A 49 2.66 17.39 -2.23
CA MET A 49 1.36 17.73 -2.84
C MET A 49 1.01 16.77 -3.98
N THR A 50 1.99 16.40 -4.81
CA THR A 50 1.79 15.43 -5.89
C THR A 50 1.49 14.02 -5.36
N VAL A 51 2.28 13.53 -4.40
CA VAL A 51 2.15 12.17 -3.86
C VAL A 51 0.90 12.01 -2.99
N SER A 52 0.39 13.09 -2.42
CA SER A 52 -0.74 13.05 -1.50
C SER A 52 -2.11 12.88 -2.17
N GLY A 53 -2.22 12.84 -3.50
CA GLY A 53 -3.42 12.45 -4.22
C GLY A 53 -4.68 13.26 -3.90
N GLY A 54 -4.54 14.58 -3.67
CA GLY A 54 -5.68 15.48 -3.43
C GLY A 54 -6.13 15.65 -1.97
N LYS A 55 -5.39 15.09 -0.99
CA LYS A 55 -5.70 15.28 0.45
C LYS A 55 -5.39 16.69 0.98
N PHE A 56 -4.66 17.51 0.21
CA PHE A 56 -4.40 18.91 0.54
C PHE A 56 -5.20 19.84 -0.39
N PRO A 57 -5.74 20.95 0.13
CA PRO A 57 -6.53 21.89 -0.65
C PRO A 57 -5.68 22.55 -1.75
N PRO A 58 -6.27 22.82 -2.93
CA PRO A 58 -5.59 23.59 -3.97
C PRO A 58 -5.24 24.99 -3.44
N GLY A 59 -4.05 25.49 -3.80
CA GLY A 59 -3.55 26.80 -3.36
C GLY A 59 -2.94 26.83 -1.95
N LEU A 60 -2.86 25.68 -1.24
CA LEU A 60 -2.23 25.62 0.08
C LEU A 60 -0.77 26.12 0.06
N VAL A 61 -0.01 25.77 -0.97
CA VAL A 61 1.40 26.17 -1.09
C VAL A 61 1.53 27.69 -1.11
N ASP A 62 0.68 28.39 -1.86
CA ASP A 62 0.70 29.85 -1.95
C ASP A 62 0.36 30.51 -0.61
N VAL A 63 -0.59 29.92 0.13
CA VAL A 63 -0.95 30.34 1.48
C VAL A 63 0.21 30.16 2.45
N LEU A 64 0.92 29.02 2.38
CA LEU A 64 2.08 28.75 3.22
C LEU A 64 3.24 29.69 2.91
N VAL A 65 3.55 29.91 1.63
CA VAL A 65 4.58 30.87 1.19
C VAL A 65 4.24 32.28 1.70
N THR A 66 2.97 32.69 1.60
CA THR A 66 2.50 33.99 2.08
C THR A 66 2.61 34.10 3.61
N ALA A 67 2.19 33.07 4.34
CA ALA A 67 2.26 33.04 5.80
C ALA A 67 3.72 33.07 6.30
N ALA A 68 4.62 32.30 5.68
CA ALA A 68 6.05 32.32 5.99
C ALA A 68 6.69 33.69 5.67
N GLY A 69 6.28 34.32 4.55
CA GLY A 69 6.82 35.61 4.14
C GLY A 69 6.35 36.79 5.01
N THR A 70 5.09 36.76 5.46
CA THR A 70 4.45 37.86 6.20
C THR A 70 4.40 37.65 7.71
N GLY A 71 4.57 36.41 8.17
CA GLY A 71 4.37 36.02 9.58
C GLY A 71 2.91 36.04 10.03
N VAL A 72 1.96 36.32 9.12
CA VAL A 72 0.54 36.41 9.43
C VAL A 72 -0.15 35.12 9.00
N VAL A 73 -0.84 34.49 9.94
CA VAL A 73 -1.71 33.34 9.66
C VAL A 73 -3.05 33.86 9.16
N PRO A 74 -3.48 33.55 7.93
CA PRO A 74 -4.76 34.03 7.42
C PRO A 74 -5.94 33.45 8.21
N GLU A 75 -6.94 34.29 8.48
CA GLU A 75 -8.20 33.84 9.09
C GLU A 75 -8.99 32.99 8.09
N GLY A 76 -9.29 31.75 8.46
CA GLY A 76 -9.91 30.77 7.58
C GLY A 76 -8.88 30.01 6.75
N VAL A 77 -8.41 28.87 7.26
CA VAL A 77 -7.66 27.92 6.45
C VAL A 77 -8.54 27.50 5.27
N PRO A 78 -8.04 27.48 4.01
CA PRO A 78 -8.77 26.86 2.92
C PRO A 78 -9.07 25.42 3.34
N THR A 79 -10.31 25.13 3.71
CA THR A 79 -10.69 23.74 3.88
C THR A 79 -10.73 23.15 2.49
N ALA A 80 -10.18 21.96 2.30
CA ALA A 80 -10.58 21.18 1.14
C ALA A 80 -12.12 21.21 1.10
N PRO A 81 -12.78 21.33 -0.08
CA PRO A 81 -14.21 21.04 -0.14
C PRO A 81 -14.40 19.73 0.63
N PRO A 82 -15.40 19.64 1.53
CA PRO A 82 -15.58 18.44 2.34
C PRO A 82 -15.40 17.29 1.38
N ALA A 83 -14.42 16.41 1.65
CA ALA A 83 -14.13 15.31 0.75
C ALA A 83 -15.49 14.78 0.36
N VAL A 84 -15.84 14.85 -0.93
CA VAL A 84 -17.14 14.33 -1.37
C VAL A 84 -17.02 12.89 -0.95
N ALA A 85 -17.64 12.56 0.18
CA ALA A 85 -17.90 11.20 0.55
C ALA A 85 -18.60 10.72 -0.70
N THR A 86 -17.93 9.86 -1.47
CA THR A 86 -18.60 9.09 -2.50
C THR A 86 -19.86 8.61 -1.81
N GLN A 87 -20.99 9.22 -2.15
CA GLN A 87 -22.24 8.83 -1.53
C GLN A 87 -22.34 7.35 -1.89
N PRO A 88 -22.37 6.45 -0.89
CA PRO A 88 -22.55 5.06 -1.21
C PRO A 88 -23.80 4.96 -2.07
N ASP A 89 -23.71 4.10 -3.09
CA ASP A 89 -24.81 3.81 -4.01
C ASP A 89 -26.11 3.75 -3.20
N PRO A 90 -27.14 4.57 -3.51
CA PRO A 90 -28.31 4.72 -2.66
C PRO A 90 -29.01 3.37 -2.50
N GLY A 91 -28.73 2.69 -1.39
CA GLY A 91 -29.11 1.30 -1.15
C GLY A 91 -28.07 0.43 -0.43
N VAL A 92 -26.81 0.88 -0.30
CA VAL A 92 -25.77 0.13 0.44
C VAL A 92 -25.35 0.93 1.69
N GLU A 93 -25.90 0.57 2.85
CA GLU A 93 -25.33 0.98 4.13
C GLU A 93 -24.01 0.23 4.34
N ILE A 94 -22.88 0.84 3.97
CA ILE A 94 -21.58 0.36 4.42
C ILE A 94 -21.46 0.76 5.89
N GLY A 95 -21.76 -0.18 6.79
CA GLY A 95 -21.51 -0.02 8.23
C GLY A 95 -20.04 0.37 8.48
N ALA A 96 -19.76 1.02 9.61
CA ALA A 96 -18.39 1.34 10.00
C ALA A 96 -17.49 0.10 9.80
N PRO A 97 -16.30 0.23 9.21
CA PRO A 97 -15.48 -0.92 8.86
C PRO A 97 -15.19 -1.70 10.15
N GLU A 98 -15.83 -2.86 10.30
CA GLU A 98 -15.48 -3.79 11.36
C GLU A 98 -14.00 -4.16 11.19
N GLN A 99 -13.26 -4.23 12.29
CA GLN A 99 -11.84 -4.61 12.23
C GLN A 99 -11.73 -6.01 11.61
N TRP A 100 -11.25 -6.09 10.37
CA TRP A 100 -11.05 -7.36 9.69
C TRP A 100 -10.04 -8.19 10.48
N THR A 101 -10.49 -9.34 10.96
CA THR A 101 -9.64 -10.33 11.61
C THR A 101 -9.50 -11.54 10.70
N GLU A 102 -8.27 -11.94 10.40
CA GLU A 102 -8.00 -13.10 9.57
C GLU A 102 -8.66 -14.37 10.15
N GLN A 103 -9.61 -14.96 9.44
CA GLN A 103 -10.30 -16.19 9.86
C GLN A 103 -9.67 -17.43 9.22
N VAL A 104 -8.65 -18.04 9.82
CA VAL A 104 -8.04 -19.29 9.30
C VAL A 104 -8.98 -20.47 9.52
N THR A 105 -9.21 -21.31 8.49
CA THR A 105 -9.94 -22.58 8.62
C THR A 105 -8.95 -23.75 8.64
N PRO A 106 -8.58 -24.28 9.82
CA PRO A 106 -7.55 -25.33 9.92
C PRO A 106 -7.90 -26.58 9.11
N GLY A 107 -6.93 -27.12 8.38
CA GLY A 107 -7.07 -28.37 7.63
C GLY A 107 -7.87 -28.29 6.34
N ARG A 108 -8.38 -27.10 5.94
CA ARG A 108 -9.12 -26.93 4.67
C ARG A 108 -8.34 -27.43 3.45
N PHE A 109 -7.01 -27.29 3.47
CA PHE A 109 -6.12 -27.75 2.40
C PHE A 109 -5.27 -28.96 2.80
N ALA A 110 -5.61 -29.68 3.87
CA ALA A 110 -4.86 -30.84 4.31
C ALA A 110 -4.70 -31.88 3.18
N GLY A 111 -3.45 -32.28 2.91
CA GLY A 111 -3.11 -33.22 1.83
C GLY A 111 -3.22 -32.64 0.42
N GLN A 112 -3.56 -31.35 0.26
CA GLN A 112 -3.66 -30.69 -1.03
C GLN A 112 -2.34 -30.01 -1.40
N SER A 113 -2.04 -30.03 -2.70
CA SER A 113 -0.92 -29.35 -3.34
C SER A 113 -1.49 -28.34 -4.33
N VAL A 114 -1.27 -27.06 -4.08
CA VAL A 114 -1.85 -25.94 -4.84
C VAL A 114 -0.75 -25.15 -5.51
N VAL A 115 -0.90 -24.85 -6.79
CA VAL A 115 0.00 -23.96 -7.53
C VAL A 115 -0.49 -22.52 -7.35
N VAL A 116 0.40 -21.61 -6.98
CA VAL A 116 0.11 -20.17 -6.86
C VAL A 116 1.11 -19.41 -7.73
N THR A 117 0.62 -18.72 -8.77
CA THR A 117 1.45 -17.83 -9.59
C THR A 117 1.50 -16.43 -8.99
N GLY A 118 2.57 -15.66 -9.23
CA GLY A 118 2.75 -14.35 -8.60
C GLY A 118 3.02 -14.43 -7.10
N ALA A 119 3.56 -15.55 -6.62
CA ALA A 119 3.63 -15.86 -5.19
C ALA A 119 4.69 -15.05 -4.43
N ALA A 120 5.57 -14.32 -5.10
CA ALA A 120 6.67 -13.62 -4.43
C ALA A 120 6.21 -12.34 -3.68
N SER A 121 5.03 -11.78 -3.97
CA SER A 121 4.53 -10.57 -3.29
C SER A 121 3.02 -10.44 -3.27
N GLY A 122 2.53 -9.41 -2.58
CA GLY A 122 1.14 -8.94 -2.65
C GLY A 122 0.11 -10.05 -2.41
N ILE A 123 -0.91 -10.08 -3.26
CA ILE A 123 -2.04 -11.03 -3.17
C ILE A 123 -1.55 -12.47 -3.32
N GLY A 124 -0.65 -12.76 -4.27
CA GLY A 124 -0.15 -14.12 -4.47
C GLY A 124 0.59 -14.66 -3.25
N ARG A 125 1.44 -13.84 -2.62
CA ARG A 125 2.10 -14.20 -1.36
C ARG A 125 1.10 -14.45 -0.23
N ALA A 126 0.07 -13.61 -0.11
CA ALA A 126 -0.97 -13.78 0.90
C ALA A 126 -1.79 -15.07 0.69
N VAL A 127 -2.13 -15.39 -0.57
CA VAL A 127 -2.81 -16.64 -0.94
C VAL A 127 -1.95 -17.85 -0.58
N ALA A 128 -0.67 -17.84 -0.94
CA ALA A 128 0.27 -18.91 -0.59
C ALA A 128 0.38 -19.11 0.93
N ALA A 129 0.58 -18.02 1.68
CA ALA A 129 0.63 -18.07 3.14
C ALA A 129 -0.65 -18.64 3.76
N ARG A 130 -1.80 -18.26 3.20
CA ARG A 130 -3.09 -18.74 3.69
C ARG A 130 -3.28 -20.23 3.48
N ILE A 131 -2.96 -20.73 2.29
CA ILE A 131 -3.05 -22.17 1.97
C ILE A 131 -2.15 -22.98 2.91
N VAL A 132 -0.92 -22.53 3.16
CA VAL A 132 0.00 -23.20 4.09
C VAL A 132 -0.57 -23.23 5.51
N ARG A 133 -1.07 -22.09 6.02
CA ARG A 133 -1.70 -22.02 7.36
C ARG A 133 -2.91 -22.92 7.51
N GLU A 134 -3.63 -23.17 6.42
CA GLU A 134 -4.77 -24.07 6.37
C GLU A 134 -4.40 -25.53 6.06
N GLY A 135 -3.11 -25.88 6.11
CA GLY A 135 -2.59 -27.24 6.05
C GLY A 135 -2.19 -27.73 4.65
N GLY A 136 -2.16 -26.84 3.65
CA GLY A 136 -1.81 -27.16 2.28
C GLY A 136 -0.32 -27.05 1.97
N ARG A 137 0.09 -27.72 0.90
CA ARG A 137 1.38 -27.52 0.24
C ARG A 137 1.21 -26.54 -0.92
N VAL A 138 2.17 -25.64 -1.11
CA VAL A 138 2.15 -24.64 -2.17
C VAL A 138 3.34 -24.82 -3.10
N VAL A 139 3.07 -24.94 -4.40
CA VAL A 139 4.08 -24.70 -5.45
C VAL A 139 4.01 -23.22 -5.79
N ALA A 140 4.97 -22.45 -5.29
CA ALA A 140 5.01 -21.00 -5.39
C ALA A 140 5.78 -20.59 -6.65
N VAL A 141 5.10 -19.98 -7.61
CA VAL A 141 5.66 -19.62 -8.92
C VAL A 141 5.73 -18.10 -9.05
N ASP A 142 6.89 -17.57 -9.41
CA ASP A 142 7.11 -16.15 -9.69
C ASP A 142 8.42 -16.00 -10.49
N VAL A 143 8.61 -14.86 -11.14
CA VAL A 143 9.88 -14.52 -11.81
C VAL A 143 10.94 -14.00 -10.82
N ARG A 144 10.51 -13.50 -9.65
CA ARG A 144 11.40 -12.95 -8.61
C ARG A 144 11.85 -14.02 -7.63
N ALA A 145 13.06 -14.54 -7.84
CA ALA A 145 13.64 -15.60 -7.02
C ALA A 145 13.78 -15.21 -5.53
N GLU A 146 14.17 -13.97 -5.25
CA GLU A 146 14.41 -13.50 -3.87
C GLU A 146 13.12 -13.51 -3.04
N GLY A 147 12.00 -13.08 -3.63
CA GLY A 147 10.72 -13.06 -2.92
C GLY A 147 10.16 -14.47 -2.69
N LEU A 148 10.42 -15.41 -3.61
CA LEU A 148 10.10 -16.84 -3.39
C LEU A 148 10.96 -17.44 -2.27
N ALA A 149 12.25 -17.11 -2.24
CA ALA A 149 13.14 -17.57 -1.18
C ALA A 149 12.72 -17.04 0.20
N ALA A 150 12.34 -15.77 0.29
CA ALA A 150 11.79 -15.19 1.52
C ALA A 150 10.50 -15.89 1.95
N LEU A 151 9.57 -16.14 1.02
CA LEU A 151 8.34 -16.87 1.30
C LEU A 151 8.60 -18.29 1.84
N ALA A 152 9.54 -19.01 1.24
CA ALA A 152 9.90 -20.35 1.69
C ALA A 152 10.59 -20.33 3.07
N ALA A 153 11.41 -19.32 3.35
CA ALA A 153 12.00 -19.14 4.69
C ALA A 153 10.92 -18.87 5.76
N ASP A 154 9.90 -18.08 5.43
CA ASP A 154 8.82 -17.73 6.36
C ASP A 154 7.86 -18.89 6.65
N LEU A 155 7.61 -19.76 5.67
CA LEU A 155 6.55 -20.78 5.72
C LEU A 155 7.07 -22.23 5.76
N GLY A 156 8.38 -22.43 5.59
CA GLY A 156 9.04 -23.73 5.68
C GLY A 156 8.73 -24.69 4.52
N GLU A 157 8.85 -25.98 4.81
CA GLU A 157 8.84 -27.07 3.81
C GLU A 157 7.52 -27.22 3.02
N ALA A 158 6.44 -26.60 3.49
CA ALA A 158 5.16 -26.59 2.78
C ALA A 158 5.21 -25.75 1.50
N VAL A 159 6.24 -24.91 1.31
CA VAL A 159 6.44 -24.09 0.11
C VAL A 159 7.54 -24.69 -0.76
N VAL A 160 7.22 -24.94 -2.02
CA VAL A 160 8.19 -25.32 -3.04
C VAL A 160 8.31 -24.19 -4.06
N PRO A 161 9.41 -23.42 -4.02
CA PRO A 161 9.61 -22.30 -4.92
C PRO A 161 9.98 -22.79 -6.33
N VAL A 162 9.38 -22.17 -7.34
CA VAL A 162 9.68 -22.38 -8.76
C VAL A 162 9.85 -21.00 -9.40
N THR A 163 11.11 -20.60 -9.61
CA THR A 163 11.41 -19.38 -10.36
C THR A 163 11.16 -19.64 -11.84
N ALA A 164 10.09 -19.07 -12.37
CA ALA A 164 9.70 -19.26 -13.76
C ALA A 164 8.84 -18.12 -14.27
N ASP A 165 9.04 -17.75 -15.54
CA ASP A 165 8.12 -16.90 -16.29
C ASP A 165 6.96 -17.76 -16.81
N ILE A 166 5.75 -17.55 -16.30
CA ILE A 166 4.59 -18.39 -16.67
C ILE A 166 4.18 -18.24 -18.14
N THR A 167 4.66 -17.20 -18.83
CA THR A 167 4.44 -17.03 -20.27
C THR A 167 5.37 -17.91 -21.11
N ALA A 168 6.47 -18.40 -20.53
CA ALA A 168 7.43 -19.25 -21.22
C ALA A 168 6.91 -20.69 -21.39
N PRO A 169 7.06 -21.32 -22.56
CA PRO A 169 6.54 -22.67 -22.84
C PRO A 169 7.05 -23.76 -21.88
N ALA A 170 8.26 -23.62 -21.33
CA ALA A 170 8.88 -24.60 -20.45
C ALA A 170 8.32 -24.58 -19.02
N SER A 171 7.67 -23.50 -18.60
CA SER A 171 7.32 -23.26 -17.20
C SER A 171 6.28 -24.24 -16.68
N GLY A 172 5.32 -24.65 -17.51
CA GLY A 172 4.31 -25.64 -17.11
C GLY A 172 4.93 -26.97 -16.68
N ALA A 173 5.94 -27.46 -17.41
CA ALA A 173 6.61 -28.71 -17.06
C ALA A 173 7.37 -28.62 -15.74
N ALA A 174 8.08 -27.51 -15.50
CA ALA A 174 8.79 -27.27 -14.25
C ALA A 174 7.83 -27.20 -13.04
N VAL A 175 6.70 -26.51 -13.19
CA VAL A 175 5.66 -26.40 -12.16
C VAL A 175 5.03 -27.76 -11.85
N LEU A 176 4.70 -28.55 -12.88
CA LEU A 176 4.12 -29.89 -12.70
C LEU A 176 5.11 -30.88 -12.04
N ALA A 177 6.40 -30.79 -12.38
CA ALA A 177 7.44 -31.56 -11.71
C ALA A 177 7.52 -31.22 -10.21
N ALA A 178 7.53 -29.92 -9.87
CA ALA A 178 7.53 -29.45 -8.49
C ALA A 178 6.25 -29.81 -7.71
N ALA A 179 5.11 -29.95 -8.40
CA ALA A 179 3.84 -30.40 -7.83
C ALA A 179 3.81 -31.90 -7.50
N GLY A 180 4.80 -32.69 -7.93
CA GLY A 180 4.82 -34.13 -7.71
C GLY A 180 3.75 -34.87 -8.53
N GLY A 181 3.39 -34.34 -9.71
CA GLY A 181 2.47 -34.98 -10.65
C GLY A 181 0.98 -34.83 -10.35
N ARG A 182 0.59 -34.25 -9.20
CA ARG A 182 -0.82 -33.92 -8.89
C ARG A 182 -0.96 -32.48 -8.41
N VAL A 183 -1.81 -31.73 -9.09
CA VAL A 183 -2.24 -30.40 -8.70
C VAL A 183 -3.71 -30.48 -8.26
N HIS A 184 -3.99 -30.05 -7.03
CA HIS A 184 -5.35 -30.05 -6.46
C HIS A 184 -6.05 -28.70 -6.68
N GLY A 185 -5.28 -27.63 -6.85
CA GLY A 185 -5.77 -26.30 -7.15
C GLY A 185 -4.73 -25.47 -7.88
N LEU A 186 -5.21 -24.48 -8.62
CA LEU A 186 -4.40 -23.49 -9.31
C LEU A 186 -4.98 -22.11 -8.99
N ALA A 187 -4.14 -21.24 -8.42
CA ALA A 187 -4.43 -19.83 -8.24
C ALA A 187 -3.59 -19.02 -9.22
N ASN A 188 -4.24 -18.48 -10.26
CA ASN A 188 -3.63 -17.59 -11.24
C ASN A 188 -3.64 -16.16 -10.69
N VAL A 189 -2.59 -15.77 -9.98
CA VAL A 189 -2.49 -14.46 -9.31
C VAL A 189 -1.38 -13.58 -9.88
N ALA A 190 -0.49 -14.14 -10.72
CA ALA A 190 0.49 -13.35 -11.44
C ALA A 190 -0.18 -12.25 -12.26
N GLY A 191 0.31 -11.02 -12.09
CA GLY A 191 -0.12 -9.85 -12.82
C GLY A 191 1.08 -8.92 -13.04
N VAL A 192 0.98 -8.11 -14.09
CA VAL A 192 1.93 -7.06 -14.43
C VAL A 192 1.18 -5.73 -14.42
N MET A 193 1.87 -4.66 -14.06
CA MET A 193 1.35 -3.29 -14.17
C MET A 193 2.11 -2.63 -15.31
N ASP A 194 1.39 -1.99 -16.22
CA ASP A 194 2.01 -1.17 -17.25
C ASP A 194 2.43 0.16 -16.62
N ASP A 195 3.68 0.56 -16.83
CA ASP A 195 4.21 1.86 -16.41
C ASP A 195 3.83 2.90 -17.48
N ASP A 196 2.55 3.31 -17.52
CA ASP A 196 2.10 4.48 -18.29
C ASP A 196 2.35 5.80 -17.54
#